data_AF-A0A4R1L9B6-F1
#
_entry.id   AF-A0A4R1L9B6-F1
#
_cell.length_a   1.000
_cell.length_b   1.000
_cell.length_c   1.000
_cell.angle_alpha   90.00
_cell.angle_beta   90.00
_cell.angle_gamma   90.00
#
_symmetry.space_group_name_H-M   'P 1'
#
loop_
_entity.id
_entity.type
_entity.pdbx_description
1 polymer ?
#
loop_
_entity_poly.entity_id
_entity_poly.type
_entity_poly.pdbx_seq_one_letter_code
_entity_poly.pdbx_strand_id
1 'polypeptide(L)'
;MHRKIPFFCLLLLLLPSACLRAHASASLLLEEPFGAFGALNPTGHAAIYLDRVCAETPTLLRRCGPGESGAVISRYHRVGGYDWLAIPLLPYLYAVQYASDVPHYADAKLEARLRNRYREAHLLAYVPDQPGVEMPGGEWTQLIGASYDRKIYGYELDTTPEQDNRFIQTFNSAHNRAHFNLLFRNCANFSANVIDFYFPRSVRRNFLVDAGIMTPKQVAYRFVRYGRRHQALHPKTFVIPQVPGTIRRSRNVNGVIESLIKTKPYVLPLALLHPYFTGTLVAAYFGDRRFQPDSTAQVFDPALPPAAVLAEQTVPLPAAQAGWLSETTDTQASSGESE
;
A
#
# COMPACT_ATOMS: atom_id res chain seq x y z
N MET A 1 53.07 -44.86 28.87
CA MET A 1 52.67 -43.47 29.16
C MET A 1 51.71 -43.00 28.07
N HIS A 2 50.40 -43.14 28.27
CA HIS A 2 49.37 -42.72 27.32
C HIS A 2 48.81 -41.35 27.73
N ARG A 3 49.09 -40.32 26.94
CA ARG A 3 48.54 -38.98 27.11
C ARG A 3 47.22 -38.89 26.34
N LYS A 4 46.10 -38.92 27.05
CA LYS A 4 44.76 -38.71 26.48
C LYS A 4 44.62 -37.22 26.13
N ILE A 5 44.44 -36.92 24.85
CA ILE A 5 44.08 -35.59 24.36
C ILE A 5 42.59 -35.37 24.72
N PRO A 6 42.21 -34.29 25.42
CA PRO A 6 40.83 -34.08 25.82
C PRO A 6 39.95 -33.75 24.61
N PHE A 7 38.93 -34.59 24.41
CA PHE A 7 37.90 -34.53 23.37
C PHE A 7 36.98 -33.30 23.47
N PHE A 8 37.29 -32.34 24.35
CA PHE A 8 36.40 -31.24 24.72
C PHE A 8 36.51 -30.02 23.79
N CYS A 9 37.55 -29.92 22.96
CA CYS A 9 37.71 -28.80 22.02
C CYS A 9 37.00 -28.97 20.67
N LEU A 10 36.49 -30.16 20.33
CA LEU A 10 35.89 -30.39 19.02
C LEU A 10 34.36 -30.12 18.96
N LEU A 11 33.70 -29.95 20.11
CA LEU A 11 32.24 -29.74 20.17
C LEU A 11 31.82 -28.26 20.09
N LEU A 12 32.77 -27.32 20.01
CA LEU A 12 32.48 -25.88 19.88
C LEU A 12 32.48 -25.37 18.43
N LEU A 13 32.71 -26.24 17.44
CA LEU A 13 32.81 -25.88 16.01
C LEU A 13 31.54 -26.18 15.19
N LEU A 14 30.43 -26.56 15.84
CA LEU A 14 29.15 -26.90 15.19
C LEU A 14 27.97 -26.12 15.79
N LEU A 15 28.16 -24.86 16.19
CA LEU A 15 27.06 -23.92 16.19
C LEU A 15 26.81 -23.57 14.72
N PRO A 16 25.74 -24.05 14.06
CA PRO A 16 25.36 -23.43 12.81
C PRO A 16 25.07 -21.98 13.18
N SER A 17 25.88 -21.06 12.65
CA SER A 17 25.44 -19.70 12.47
C SER A 17 24.17 -19.80 11.63
N ALA A 18 23.03 -19.94 12.32
CA ALA A 18 21.76 -19.53 11.81
C ALA A 18 21.92 -18.03 11.60
N CYS A 19 22.52 -17.67 10.47
CA CYS A 19 22.24 -16.41 9.84
C CYS A 19 20.73 -16.45 9.66
N LEU A 20 20.02 -15.91 10.65
CA LEU A 20 18.77 -15.21 10.45
C LEU A 20 19.10 -14.27 9.30
N ARG A 21 18.84 -14.73 8.07
CA ARG A 21 18.81 -13.85 6.93
C ARG A 21 17.67 -12.92 7.31
N ALA A 22 18.01 -11.73 7.78
CA ALA A 22 17.03 -10.65 7.79
C ALA A 22 16.67 -10.50 6.31
N HIS A 23 15.53 -11.06 5.92
CA HIS A 23 14.97 -10.82 4.61
C HIS A 23 14.59 -9.34 4.59
N ALA A 24 14.95 -8.60 3.54
CA ALA A 24 14.21 -7.37 3.26
C ALA A 24 13.04 -7.71 2.41
N SER A 25 12.10 -6.79 2.37
CA SER A 25 11.00 -6.81 1.45
C SER A 25 10.73 -5.44 0.85
N ALA A 26 10.10 -5.49 -0.32
CA ALA A 26 9.42 -4.36 -0.90
C ALA A 26 7.94 -4.69 -1.01
N SER A 27 7.12 -3.86 -0.39
CA SER A 27 5.69 -4.04 -0.27
C SER A 27 4.93 -2.96 -1.04
N LEU A 28 4.05 -3.36 -1.96
CA LEU A 28 3.08 -2.45 -2.55
C LEU A 28 1.90 -2.29 -1.59
N LEU A 29 1.68 -1.06 -1.14
CA LEU A 29 0.50 -0.66 -0.40
C LEU A 29 -0.57 -0.19 -1.39
N LEU A 30 -1.61 -1.01 -1.58
CA LEU A 30 -2.81 -0.66 -2.32
C LEU A 30 -3.84 -0.08 -1.36
N GLU A 31 -4.12 1.20 -1.53
CA GLU A 31 -4.92 1.95 -0.58
C GLU A 31 -6.30 2.29 -1.14
N GLU A 32 -7.33 2.01 -0.35
CA GLU A 32 -8.70 2.28 -0.77
C GLU A 32 -8.99 3.77 -1.00
N PRO A 33 -9.81 4.13 -2.00
CA PRO A 33 -10.31 5.49 -2.15
C PRO A 33 -11.20 5.90 -0.96
N PHE A 34 -11.10 7.16 -0.56
CA PHE A 34 -11.91 7.76 0.52
C PHE A 34 -12.36 9.19 0.17
N GLY A 35 -13.27 9.75 0.98
CA GLY A 35 -13.76 11.13 0.81
C GLY A 35 -14.57 11.36 -0.48
N ALA A 36 -14.77 12.63 -0.82
CA ALA A 36 -15.46 13.04 -2.05
C ALA A 36 -14.63 12.75 -3.31
N PHE A 37 -13.32 12.95 -3.24
CA PHE A 37 -12.40 12.65 -4.32
C PHE A 37 -12.41 11.15 -4.68
N GLY A 38 -12.36 10.26 -3.70
CA GLY A 38 -12.47 8.82 -3.92
C GLY A 38 -13.84 8.35 -4.41
N ALA A 39 -14.89 9.15 -4.24
CA ALA A 39 -16.21 8.86 -4.82
C ALA A 39 -16.26 9.17 -6.33
N LEU A 40 -15.48 10.15 -6.79
CA LEU A 40 -15.40 10.55 -8.19
C LEU A 40 -14.27 9.81 -8.94
N ASN A 41 -13.20 9.43 -8.24
CA ASN A 41 -12.08 8.66 -8.77
C ASN A 41 -11.73 7.50 -7.82
N PRO A 42 -12.41 6.35 -7.94
CA PRO A 42 -12.28 5.24 -6.99
C PRO A 42 -11.05 4.35 -7.29
N THR A 43 -10.02 4.90 -7.93
CA THR A 43 -8.78 4.17 -8.27
C THR A 43 -7.84 3.96 -7.08
N GLY A 44 -8.06 4.68 -5.96
CA GLY A 44 -7.28 4.55 -4.73
C GLY A 44 -5.94 5.29 -4.75
N HIS A 45 -5.04 4.93 -3.83
CA HIS A 45 -3.64 5.38 -3.82
C HIS A 45 -2.70 4.16 -3.83
N ALA A 46 -1.46 4.37 -4.27
CA ALA A 46 -0.41 3.35 -4.27
C ALA A 46 0.85 3.94 -3.66
N ALA A 47 1.42 3.23 -2.69
CA ALA A 47 2.69 3.58 -2.06
C ALA A 47 3.57 2.33 -1.93
N ILE A 48 4.88 2.52 -1.72
CA ILE A 48 5.81 1.42 -1.52
C ILE A 48 6.35 1.46 -0.10
N TYR A 49 6.18 0.37 0.63
CA TYR A 49 6.80 0.14 1.92
C TYR A 49 8.11 -0.64 1.73
N LEU A 50 9.20 -0.15 2.33
CA LEU A 50 10.52 -0.79 2.33
C LEU A 50 10.95 -0.99 3.78
N ASP A 51 11.12 -2.23 4.21
CA ASP A 51 11.38 -2.59 5.61
C ASP A 51 12.84 -2.35 6.06
N ARG A 52 13.79 -2.30 5.12
CA ARG A 52 15.21 -2.00 5.36
C ARG A 52 15.69 -0.64 4.85
N VAL A 53 14.81 0.14 4.23
CA VAL A 53 15.10 1.51 3.80
C VAL A 53 14.32 2.47 4.69
N CYS A 54 15.04 3.36 5.37
CA CYS A 54 14.49 4.34 6.29
C CYS A 54 14.67 5.76 5.74
N ALA A 55 13.83 6.67 6.18
CA ALA A 55 13.94 8.09 5.86
C ALA A 55 14.83 8.77 6.92
N GLU A 56 15.96 9.35 6.51
CA GLU A 56 16.73 10.27 7.35
C GLU A 56 16.00 11.62 7.44
N THR A 57 15.48 12.06 6.29
CA THR A 57 14.50 13.14 6.17
C THR A 57 13.44 12.69 5.17
N PRO A 58 12.29 13.39 5.05
CA PRO A 58 11.30 13.07 4.03
C PRO A 58 11.82 13.00 2.59
N THR A 59 13.01 13.54 2.32
CA THR A 59 13.64 13.58 0.98
C THR A 59 14.99 12.89 0.91
N LEU A 60 15.43 12.22 1.98
CA LEU A 60 16.74 11.56 2.04
C LEU A 60 16.58 10.16 2.64
N LEU A 61 16.97 9.15 1.87
CA LEU A 61 16.91 7.76 2.29
C LEU A 61 18.22 7.31 2.92
N ARG A 62 18.13 6.33 3.81
CA ARG A 62 19.28 5.61 4.37
C ARG A 62 18.90 4.16 4.66
N ARG A 63 19.88 3.35 5.04
CA ARG A 63 19.57 2.04 5.63
C ARG A 63 18.92 2.22 6.99
N CYS A 64 18.01 1.33 7.30
CA CYS A 64 17.49 1.19 8.65
C CYS A 64 18.57 0.65 9.61
N GLY A 65 18.61 1.20 10.81
CA GLY A 65 19.31 0.67 11.97
C GLY A 65 18.47 -0.39 12.69
N PRO A 66 19.03 -1.01 13.74
CA PRO A 66 18.33 -2.02 14.52
C PRO A 66 17.03 -1.47 15.13
N GLY A 67 15.93 -2.21 14.97
CA GLY A 67 14.62 -1.88 15.55
C GLY A 67 13.79 -0.86 14.76
N GLU A 68 14.33 -0.27 13.70
CA GLU A 68 13.55 0.63 12.84
C GLU A 68 12.61 -0.15 11.91
N SER A 69 11.47 0.47 11.60
CA SER A 69 10.39 -0.19 10.87
C SER A 69 10.37 0.07 9.37
N GLY A 70 11.38 0.74 8.82
CA GLY A 70 11.37 1.14 7.42
C GLY A 70 10.55 2.40 7.15
N ALA A 71 10.41 2.71 5.86
CA ALA A 71 9.69 3.87 5.38
C ALA A 71 8.74 3.52 4.24
N VAL A 72 7.67 4.28 4.16
CA VAL A 72 6.74 4.30 3.04
C VAL A 72 7.12 5.46 2.13
N ILE A 73 7.42 5.14 0.87
CA ILE A 73 7.77 6.09 -0.16
C ILE A 73 6.67 6.13 -1.23
N SER A 74 6.25 7.34 -1.58
CA SER A 74 5.28 7.55 -2.67
C SER A 74 5.46 8.94 -3.29
N ARG A 75 4.72 9.16 -4.37
CA ARG A 75 4.59 10.43 -5.06
C ARG A 75 3.26 11.08 -4.71
N TYR A 76 3.34 12.33 -4.27
CA TYR A 76 2.18 13.13 -3.89
C TYR A 76 2.02 14.34 -4.80
N HIS A 77 0.78 14.80 -4.93
CA HIS A 77 0.49 16.03 -5.65
C HIS A 77 0.76 17.23 -4.75
N ARG A 78 1.66 18.13 -5.17
CA ARG A 78 1.91 19.45 -4.55
C ARG A 78 2.27 19.41 -3.06
N VAL A 79 3.24 18.58 -2.66
CA VAL A 79 3.83 18.67 -1.31
C VAL A 79 5.29 19.07 -1.38
N GLY A 80 5.63 20.23 -0.82
CA GLY A 80 6.99 20.78 -0.74
C GLY A 80 7.74 20.97 -2.07
N GLY A 81 7.09 20.80 -3.23
CA GLY A 81 7.75 20.82 -4.53
C GLY A 81 8.58 19.56 -4.85
N TYR A 82 8.39 18.48 -4.09
CA TYR A 82 9.12 17.22 -4.25
C TYR A 82 8.35 16.20 -5.10
N ASP A 83 9.10 15.39 -5.84
CA ASP A 83 8.56 14.34 -6.72
C ASP A 83 8.17 13.08 -5.95
N TRP A 84 8.88 12.82 -4.85
CA TRP A 84 8.60 11.75 -3.92
C TRP A 84 8.97 12.19 -2.50
N LEU A 85 8.26 11.63 -1.53
CA LEU A 85 8.55 11.77 -0.11
C LEU A 85 8.52 10.39 0.54
N ALA A 86 9.38 10.21 1.54
CA ALA A 86 9.45 8.99 2.34
C ALA A 86 9.12 9.30 3.79
N ILE A 87 8.15 8.58 4.36
CA ILE A 87 7.69 8.78 5.74
C ILE A 87 7.91 7.48 6.51
N PRO A 88 8.41 7.51 7.76
CA PRO A 88 8.50 6.28 8.56
C PRO A 88 7.15 5.56 8.67
N LEU A 89 7.17 4.23 8.76
CA LEU A 89 5.94 3.42 8.65
C LEU A 89 4.83 3.82 9.62
N LEU A 90 5.14 3.98 10.91
CA LEU A 90 4.12 4.29 11.92
C LEU A 90 3.49 5.68 11.73
N PRO A 91 4.26 6.76 11.49
CA PRO A 91 3.69 8.05 11.10
C PRO A 91 2.87 7.99 9.82
N TYR A 92 3.31 7.22 8.83
CA TYR A 92 2.58 7.04 7.59
C TYR A 92 1.17 6.46 7.84
N LEU A 93 1.08 5.43 8.67
CA LEU A 93 -0.18 4.73 8.95
C LEU A 93 -1.06 5.44 9.97
N TYR A 94 -0.46 5.97 11.04
CA TYR A 94 -1.17 6.38 12.25
C TYR A 94 -0.76 7.78 12.76
N ALA A 95 0.06 8.54 12.03
CA ALA A 95 0.53 9.87 12.43
C ALA A 95 1.20 9.93 13.83
N VAL A 96 1.66 8.78 14.34
CA VAL A 96 2.35 8.65 15.63
C VAL A 96 3.71 8.00 15.43
N GLN A 97 4.63 8.23 16.37
CA GLN A 97 5.99 7.71 16.28
C GLN A 97 6.15 6.32 16.89
N TYR A 98 5.32 5.99 17.90
CA TYR A 98 5.41 4.74 18.64
C TYR A 98 4.14 3.92 18.51
N ALA A 99 4.29 2.60 18.47
CA ALA A 99 3.17 1.67 18.36
C ALA A 99 2.19 1.79 19.54
N SER A 100 2.70 2.07 20.75
CA SER A 100 1.91 2.30 21.95
C SER A 100 0.96 3.50 21.85
N ASP A 101 1.24 4.43 20.94
CA ASP A 101 0.45 5.65 20.75
C ASP A 101 -0.63 5.47 19.68
N VAL A 102 -0.70 4.29 19.03
CA VAL A 102 -1.71 4.01 18.01
C VAL A 102 -3.09 3.96 18.68
N PRO A 103 -4.03 4.84 18.29
CA PRO A 103 -5.32 4.87 18.94
C PRO A 103 -6.17 3.66 18.53
N HIS A 104 -6.82 3.04 19.51
CA HIS A 104 -7.80 1.97 19.26
C HIS A 104 -9.10 2.48 18.60
N TYR A 105 -9.40 3.76 18.79
CA TYR A 105 -10.56 4.44 18.23
C TYR A 105 -10.23 5.88 17.84
N ALA A 106 -10.69 6.34 16.69
CA ALA A 106 -10.42 7.70 16.20
C ALA A 106 -11.67 8.42 15.68
N ASP A 107 -11.71 9.73 15.92
CA ASP A 107 -12.60 10.66 15.25
C ASP A 107 -11.78 11.64 14.40
N ALA A 108 -12.48 12.43 13.57
CA ALA A 108 -11.83 13.39 12.66
C ALA A 108 -11.00 14.46 13.42
N LYS A 109 -11.36 14.77 14.67
CA LYS A 109 -10.65 15.75 15.49
C LYS A 109 -9.33 15.18 16.01
N LEU A 110 -9.34 13.92 16.45
CA LEU A 110 -8.14 13.20 16.85
C LEU A 110 -7.18 13.04 15.68
N GLU A 111 -7.68 12.59 14.53
CA GLU A 111 -6.90 12.44 13.30
C GLU A 111 -6.20 13.76 12.92
N ALA A 112 -6.96 14.85 12.80
CA ALA A 112 -6.41 16.16 12.44
C ALA A 112 -5.34 16.62 13.45
N ARG A 113 -5.57 16.42 14.75
CA ARG A 113 -4.62 16.77 15.80
C ARG A 113 -3.33 15.96 15.71
N LEU A 114 -3.41 14.64 15.52
CA LEU A 114 -2.24 13.77 15.41
C LEU A 114 -1.42 14.13 14.17
N ARG A 115 -2.09 14.35 13.03
CA ARG A 115 -1.45 14.81 11.80
C ARG A 115 -0.73 16.15 11.99
N ASN A 116 -1.41 17.14 12.55
CA ASN A 116 -0.82 18.46 12.75
C ASN A 116 0.37 18.42 13.73
N ARG A 117 0.26 17.66 14.83
CA ARG A 117 1.36 17.47 15.77
C ARG A 117 2.60 16.86 15.10
N TYR A 118 2.41 15.83 14.28
CA TYR A 118 3.53 15.23 13.54
C TYR A 118 4.11 16.22 12.52
N ARG A 119 3.26 16.99 11.84
CA ARG A 119 3.70 18.03 10.89
C ARG A 119 4.56 19.09 11.56
N GLU A 120 4.12 19.63 12.69
CA GLU A 120 4.86 20.63 13.46
C GLU A 120 6.22 20.12 13.92
N ALA A 121 6.29 18.86 14.32
CA ALA A 121 7.53 18.25 14.80
C ALA A 121 8.52 17.92 13.66
N HIS A 122 8.02 17.46 12.51
CA HIS A 122 8.87 16.78 11.51
C HIS A 122 8.73 17.27 10.07
N LEU A 123 7.65 17.99 9.74
CA LEU A 123 7.32 18.34 8.35
C LEU A 123 7.21 19.84 8.09
N LEU A 124 7.54 20.73 9.03
CA LEU A 124 7.45 22.19 8.84
C LEU A 124 8.22 22.69 7.60
N ALA A 125 9.38 22.09 7.30
CA ALA A 125 10.18 22.44 6.13
C ALA A 125 9.46 22.12 4.79
N TYR A 126 8.49 21.21 4.80
CA TYR A 126 7.77 20.72 3.63
C TYR A 126 6.32 21.23 3.57
N VAL A 127 5.73 21.47 4.74
CA VAL A 127 4.35 21.91 4.95
C VAL A 127 4.37 23.04 6.00
N PRO A 128 4.78 24.26 5.60
CA PRO A 128 4.87 25.39 6.49
C PRO A 128 3.49 25.85 6.96
N ASP A 129 3.48 26.65 8.03
CA ASP A 129 2.26 27.25 8.54
C ASP A 129 1.61 28.18 7.50
N GLN A 130 0.28 28.24 7.55
CA GLN A 130 -0.51 29.17 6.76
C GLN A 130 -1.12 30.21 7.71
N PRO A 131 -1.02 31.52 7.40
CA PRO A 131 -1.58 32.56 8.27
C PRO A 131 -3.08 32.35 8.53
N GLY A 132 -3.47 32.45 9.81
CA GLY A 132 -4.87 32.44 10.23
C GLY A 132 -5.55 31.07 10.26
N VAL A 133 -4.82 29.97 10.09
CA VAL A 133 -5.35 28.61 10.24
C VAL A 133 -4.46 27.77 11.16
N GLU A 134 -5.07 26.92 11.98
CA GLU A 134 -4.35 26.01 12.89
C GLU A 134 -3.62 24.89 12.12
N MET A 135 -4.24 24.39 11.05
CA MET A 135 -3.69 23.34 10.22
C MET A 135 -3.76 23.75 8.74
N PRO A 136 -2.63 23.79 8.01
CA PRO A 136 -2.63 24.14 6.60
C PRO A 136 -3.42 23.10 5.80
N GLY A 137 -4.19 23.55 4.81
CA GLY A 137 -4.89 22.64 3.90
C GLY A 137 -3.95 21.90 2.95
N GLY A 138 -4.50 20.98 2.15
CA GLY A 138 -3.81 20.36 1.02
C GLY A 138 -3.56 18.85 1.17
N GLU A 139 -2.88 18.30 0.16
CA GLU A 139 -2.71 16.86 -0.03
C GLU A 139 -1.65 16.22 0.89
N TRP A 140 -0.94 17.03 1.68
CA TRP A 140 0.07 16.54 2.63
C TRP A 140 -0.53 15.63 3.71
N THR A 141 -1.84 15.76 3.97
CA THR A 141 -2.57 14.86 4.88
C THR A 141 -2.54 13.40 4.40
N GLN A 142 -2.31 13.14 3.10
CA GLN A 142 -2.11 11.79 2.57
C GLN A 142 -0.73 11.19 2.91
N LEU A 143 0.22 11.98 3.43
CA LEU A 143 1.55 11.51 3.83
C LEU A 143 1.54 10.80 5.19
N ILE A 144 0.55 11.05 6.03
CA ILE A 144 0.55 10.62 7.42
C ILE A 144 -0.86 10.25 7.89
N GLY A 145 -0.97 9.22 8.71
CA GLY A 145 -2.27 8.75 9.21
C GLY A 145 -3.15 8.14 8.12
N ALA A 146 -2.60 7.45 7.13
CA ALA A 146 -3.38 6.86 6.04
C ALA A 146 -4.43 5.86 6.55
N SER A 147 -4.17 5.14 7.64
CA SER A 147 -5.10 4.16 8.20
C SER A 147 -6.31 4.78 8.91
N TYR A 148 -6.37 6.10 9.11
CA TYR A 148 -7.60 6.75 9.59
C TYR A 148 -8.66 6.84 8.49
N ASP A 149 -8.22 7.09 7.27
CA ASP A 149 -9.08 7.36 6.12
C ASP A 149 -9.46 6.09 5.35
N ARG A 150 -8.62 5.07 5.41
CA ARG A 150 -8.69 3.96 4.45
C ARG A 150 -8.10 2.64 4.92
N LYS A 151 -8.68 1.57 4.40
CA LYS A 151 -8.11 0.22 4.47
C LYS A 151 -7.00 0.10 3.42
N ILE A 152 -5.93 -0.60 3.79
CA ILE A 152 -4.74 -0.77 2.95
C ILE A 152 -4.45 -2.26 2.81
N TYR A 153 -4.14 -2.69 1.59
CA TYR A 153 -3.68 -4.05 1.29
C TYR A 153 -2.20 -4.00 0.90
N GLY A 154 -1.37 -4.72 1.66
CA GLY A 154 0.04 -4.89 1.36
C GLY A 154 0.28 -6.17 0.55
N TYR A 155 1.02 -6.05 -0.54
CA TYR A 155 1.54 -7.18 -1.29
C TYR A 155 3.06 -7.11 -1.22
N GLU A 156 3.71 -8.18 -0.80
CA GLU A 156 5.13 -8.18 -0.46
C GLU A 156 5.90 -9.18 -1.31
N LEU A 157 7.14 -8.81 -1.68
CA LEU A 157 8.15 -9.72 -2.20
C LEU A 157 9.51 -9.43 -1.55
N ASP A 158 10.30 -10.48 -1.34
CA ASP A 158 11.65 -10.38 -0.80
C ASP A 158 12.58 -9.54 -1.71
N THR A 159 13.43 -8.72 -1.09
CA THR A 159 14.54 -8.00 -1.72
C THR A 159 15.88 -8.35 -1.06
N THR A 160 16.98 -7.95 -1.71
CA THR A 160 18.34 -8.13 -1.18
C THR A 160 18.92 -6.82 -0.66
N PRO A 161 19.88 -6.88 0.29
CA PRO A 161 20.52 -5.66 0.80
C PRO A 161 21.16 -4.83 -0.31
N GLU A 162 21.72 -5.48 -1.32
CA GLU A 162 22.35 -4.84 -2.47
C GLU A 162 21.32 -4.06 -3.31
N GLN A 163 20.10 -4.59 -3.47
CA GLN A 163 19.01 -3.88 -4.15
C GLN A 163 18.61 -2.63 -3.35
N ASP A 164 18.46 -2.75 -2.03
CA ASP A 164 18.10 -1.64 -1.13
C ASP A 164 19.17 -0.53 -1.20
N ASN A 165 20.46 -0.89 -1.20
CA ASN A 165 21.56 0.07 -1.34
C ASN A 165 21.52 0.82 -2.66
N ARG A 166 21.32 0.07 -3.75
CA ARG A 166 21.25 0.66 -5.08
C ARG A 166 20.06 1.60 -5.16
N PHE A 167 18.93 1.24 -4.54
CA PHE A 167 17.74 2.09 -4.45
C PHE A 167 18.05 3.41 -3.73
N ILE A 168 18.61 3.32 -2.52
CA ILE A 168 19.03 4.49 -1.72
C ILE A 168 19.96 5.40 -2.54
N GLN A 169 21.02 4.85 -3.12
CA GLN A 169 21.98 5.61 -3.91
C GLN A 169 21.32 6.29 -5.11
N THR A 170 20.49 5.55 -5.85
CA THR A 170 19.79 6.09 -7.03
C THR A 170 18.88 7.25 -6.65
N PHE A 171 18.03 7.06 -5.64
CA PHE A 171 17.05 8.07 -5.23
C PHE A 171 17.68 9.30 -4.58
N ASN A 172 18.74 9.12 -3.78
CA ASN A 172 19.44 10.24 -3.15
C ASN A 172 20.30 11.05 -4.15
N SER A 173 20.77 10.41 -5.23
CA SER A 173 21.54 11.08 -6.29
C SER A 173 20.66 11.82 -7.30
N ALA A 174 19.37 11.47 -7.37
CA ALA A 174 18.43 12.06 -8.32
C ALA A 174 17.95 13.44 -7.86
N HIS A 175 17.66 14.32 -8.83
CA HIS A 175 17.02 15.60 -8.53
C HIS A 175 15.55 15.37 -8.17
N ASN A 176 15.25 15.31 -6.87
CA ASN A 176 13.89 15.15 -6.36
C ASN A 176 13.07 16.44 -6.52
N ARG A 177 12.57 16.71 -7.73
CA ARG A 177 11.73 17.89 -8.04
C ARG A 177 10.43 17.46 -8.70
N ALA A 178 9.32 17.97 -8.17
CA ALA A 178 7.98 17.58 -8.58
C ALA A 178 7.73 17.78 -10.07
N HIS A 179 7.33 16.72 -10.75
CA HIS A 179 6.74 16.79 -12.08
C HIS A 179 5.44 15.98 -12.15
N PHE A 180 4.59 16.12 -11.13
CA PHE A 180 3.35 15.36 -11.03
C PHE A 180 2.42 15.59 -12.23
N ASN A 181 1.85 14.51 -12.76
CA ASN A 181 0.81 14.54 -13.78
C ASN A 181 -0.15 13.37 -13.49
N LEU A 182 -1.44 13.66 -13.35
CA LEU A 182 -2.44 12.66 -12.95
C LEU A 182 -2.52 11.45 -13.90
N LEU A 183 -2.24 11.65 -15.20
CA LEU A 183 -2.36 10.62 -16.24
C LEU A 183 -1.07 9.82 -16.45
N PHE A 184 0.09 10.46 -16.30
CA PHE A 184 1.39 9.89 -16.70
C PHE A 184 2.47 9.89 -15.63
N ARG A 185 2.29 10.64 -14.54
CA ARG A 185 3.27 10.83 -13.45
C ARG A 185 2.54 10.92 -12.10
N ASN A 186 1.77 9.89 -11.78
CA ASN A 186 0.99 9.75 -10.54
C ASN A 186 1.63 8.72 -9.58
N CYS A 187 0.96 8.44 -8.46
CA CYS A 187 1.40 7.48 -7.45
C CYS A 187 1.54 6.04 -7.98
N ALA A 188 0.67 5.62 -8.91
CA ALA A 188 0.72 4.31 -9.53
C ALA A 188 1.89 4.18 -10.52
N ASN A 189 2.17 5.23 -11.32
CA ASN A 189 3.37 5.26 -12.16
C ASN A 189 4.64 5.21 -11.32
N PHE A 190 4.68 5.97 -10.22
CA PHE A 190 5.80 5.94 -9.28
C PHE A 190 6.00 4.53 -8.70
N SER A 191 4.94 3.95 -8.13
CA SER A 191 4.96 2.61 -7.55
C SER A 191 5.37 1.55 -8.57
N ALA A 192 4.87 1.62 -9.81
CA ALA A 192 5.28 0.73 -10.89
C ALA A 192 6.77 0.82 -11.19
N ASN A 193 7.34 2.03 -11.23
CA ASN A 193 8.77 2.22 -11.49
C ASN A 193 9.65 1.71 -10.34
N VAL A 194 9.23 1.92 -9.09
CA VAL A 194 9.94 1.38 -7.91
C VAL A 194 9.88 -0.15 -7.92
N ILE A 195 8.71 -0.74 -8.18
CA ILE A 195 8.56 -2.19 -8.26
C ILE A 195 9.41 -2.75 -9.42
N ASP A 196 9.43 -2.11 -10.58
CA ASP A 196 10.25 -2.55 -11.71
C ASP A 196 11.76 -2.43 -11.43
N PHE A 197 12.17 -1.46 -10.60
CA PHE A 197 13.55 -1.32 -10.12
C PHE A 197 14.02 -2.53 -9.29
N TYR A 198 13.17 -3.02 -8.38
CA TYR A 198 13.46 -4.21 -7.58
C TYR A 198 13.25 -5.50 -8.38
N PHE A 199 12.21 -5.55 -9.21
CA PHE A 199 11.75 -6.72 -9.92
C PHE A 199 11.59 -6.41 -11.42
N PRO A 200 12.67 -6.51 -12.21
CA PRO A 200 12.65 -6.10 -13.60
C PRO A 200 11.57 -6.81 -14.43
N ARG A 201 10.79 -6.02 -15.19
CA ARG A 201 9.68 -6.43 -16.07
C ARG A 201 8.45 -6.97 -15.33
N SER A 202 8.30 -6.66 -14.04
CA SER A 202 7.16 -7.13 -13.23
C SER A 202 5.87 -6.35 -13.50
N VAL A 203 5.97 -5.03 -13.72
CA VAL A 203 4.82 -4.16 -13.98
C VAL A 203 4.93 -3.55 -15.37
N ARG A 204 3.88 -3.68 -16.16
CA ARG A 204 3.77 -3.05 -17.48
C ARG A 204 2.43 -2.35 -17.61
N ARG A 205 2.42 -1.17 -18.25
CA ARG A 205 1.19 -0.45 -18.58
C ARG A 205 0.33 -1.32 -19.51
N ASN A 206 -0.96 -1.42 -19.21
CA ASN A 206 -1.92 -2.10 -20.07
C ASN A 206 -2.87 -1.08 -20.69
N PHE A 207 -2.73 -0.83 -21.98
CA PHE A 207 -3.49 0.21 -22.67
C PHE A 207 -4.99 -0.13 -22.78
N LEU A 208 -5.36 -1.41 -22.77
CA LEU A 208 -6.74 -1.86 -22.96
C LEU A 208 -7.62 -1.75 -21.71
N VAL A 209 -7.06 -1.99 -20.51
CA VAL A 209 -7.84 -2.12 -19.26
C VAL A 209 -7.98 -0.81 -18.49
N ASP A 210 -7.05 0.12 -18.67
CA ASP A 210 -7.03 1.39 -17.94
C ASP A 210 -7.07 2.63 -18.85
N ALA A 211 -7.53 2.45 -20.11
CA ALA A 211 -7.54 3.52 -21.12
C ALA A 211 -6.17 4.23 -21.28
N GLY A 212 -5.07 3.50 -21.09
CA GLY A 212 -3.71 4.02 -21.15
C GLY A 212 -3.18 4.70 -19.88
N ILE A 213 -3.98 4.82 -18.81
CA ILE A 213 -3.57 5.34 -17.50
C ILE A 213 -2.96 4.20 -16.67
N MET A 214 -1.99 4.48 -15.80
CA MET A 214 -1.57 3.47 -14.81
C MET A 214 -2.42 3.66 -13.55
N THR A 215 -3.13 2.62 -13.11
CA THR A 215 -3.93 2.66 -11.87
C THR A 215 -3.28 1.84 -10.75
N PRO A 216 -3.51 2.20 -9.47
CA PRO A 216 -3.08 1.40 -8.33
C PRO A 216 -3.51 -0.08 -8.44
N LYS A 217 -4.76 -0.33 -8.85
CA LYS A 217 -5.30 -1.68 -9.03
C LYS A 217 -4.52 -2.49 -10.07
N GLN A 218 -4.15 -1.86 -11.19
CA GLN A 218 -3.38 -2.53 -12.23
C GLN A 218 -1.96 -2.86 -11.78
N VAL A 219 -1.31 -1.95 -11.05
CA VAL A 219 0.01 -2.21 -10.46
C VAL A 219 -0.08 -3.40 -9.51
N ALA A 220 -1.08 -3.41 -8.62
CA ALA A 220 -1.31 -4.52 -7.70
C ALA A 220 -1.58 -5.85 -8.41
N TYR A 221 -2.49 -5.87 -9.39
CA TYR A 221 -2.77 -7.07 -10.17
C TYR A 221 -1.51 -7.65 -10.84
N ARG A 222 -0.69 -6.79 -11.47
CA ARG A 222 0.54 -7.22 -12.13
C ARG A 222 1.58 -7.71 -11.13
N PHE A 223 1.72 -7.02 -10.01
CA PHE A 223 2.68 -7.36 -8.96
C PHE A 223 2.33 -8.70 -8.28
N VAL A 224 1.07 -8.90 -7.90
CA VAL A 224 0.59 -10.18 -7.36
C VAL A 224 0.77 -11.31 -8.38
N ARG A 225 0.45 -11.06 -9.65
CA ARG A 225 0.66 -12.05 -10.72
C ARG A 225 2.15 -12.35 -10.95
N TYR A 226 3.04 -11.39 -10.72
CA TYR A 226 4.48 -11.60 -10.79
C TYR A 226 4.95 -12.48 -9.62
N GLY A 227 4.57 -12.16 -8.39
CA GLY A 227 4.90 -12.95 -7.19
C GLY A 227 4.42 -14.40 -7.30
N ARG A 228 3.21 -14.62 -7.83
CA ARG A 228 2.68 -15.97 -8.07
C ARG A 228 3.56 -16.82 -9.00
N ARG A 229 4.27 -16.21 -9.94
CA ARG A 229 5.21 -16.89 -10.85
C ARG A 229 6.62 -17.03 -10.27
N HIS A 230 6.95 -16.28 -9.22
CA HIS A 230 8.28 -16.22 -8.62
C HIS A 230 8.18 -16.54 -7.13
N GLN A 231 7.75 -17.77 -6.80
CA GLN A 231 7.56 -18.22 -5.42
C GLN A 231 8.85 -18.16 -4.58
N ALA A 232 10.02 -18.18 -5.23
CA ALA A 232 11.32 -18.00 -4.57
C ALA A 232 11.50 -16.61 -3.92
N LEU A 233 10.62 -15.64 -4.24
CA LEU A 233 10.58 -14.31 -3.61
C LEU A 233 9.61 -14.26 -2.41
N HIS A 234 9.10 -15.41 -1.96
CA HIS A 234 8.21 -15.57 -0.81
C HIS A 234 7.06 -14.56 -0.78
N PRO A 235 6.16 -14.57 -1.77
CA PRO A 235 5.06 -13.62 -1.84
C PRO A 235 4.18 -13.68 -0.58
N LYS A 236 4.03 -12.53 0.10
CA LYS A 236 3.12 -12.37 1.24
C LYS A 236 2.05 -11.33 0.94
N THR A 237 0.91 -11.47 1.61
CA THR A 237 -0.18 -10.49 1.55
C THR A 237 -0.65 -10.17 2.96
N PHE A 238 -0.82 -8.89 3.25
CA PHE A 238 -1.33 -8.41 4.53
C PHE A 238 -2.33 -7.28 4.36
N VAL A 239 -3.07 -6.99 5.42
CA VAL A 239 -4.10 -5.94 5.48
C VAL A 239 -3.81 -5.05 6.67
N ILE A 240 -3.81 -3.75 6.42
CA ILE A 240 -3.84 -2.73 7.48
C ILE A 240 -5.28 -2.24 7.57
N PRO A 241 -5.99 -2.55 8.66
CA PRO A 241 -7.38 -2.14 8.81
C PRO A 241 -7.45 -0.62 8.99
N GLN A 242 -8.51 -0.01 8.45
CA GLN A 242 -8.81 1.36 8.81
C GLN A 242 -9.22 1.42 10.29
N VAL A 243 -8.60 2.34 11.04
CA VAL A 243 -8.81 2.52 12.48
C VAL A 243 -10.30 2.61 12.80
N PRO A 244 -10.81 1.86 13.79
CA PRO A 244 -12.20 1.97 14.23
C PRO A 244 -12.52 3.40 14.66
N GLY A 245 -13.74 3.89 14.42
CA GLY A 245 -13.98 5.31 14.62
C GLY A 245 -15.32 5.83 14.15
N THR A 246 -15.50 7.14 14.30
CA THR A 246 -16.58 7.91 13.64
C THR A 246 -16.18 8.40 12.25
N ILE A 247 -14.92 8.20 11.85
CA ILE A 247 -14.40 8.56 10.53
C ILE A 247 -15.08 7.70 9.46
N ARG A 248 -15.45 8.32 8.34
CA ARG A 248 -16.14 7.63 7.25
C ARG A 248 -15.27 6.51 6.68
N ARG A 249 -15.88 5.34 6.48
CA ARG A 249 -15.18 4.18 5.91
C ARG A 249 -14.80 4.40 4.45
N SER A 250 -13.63 3.86 4.07
CA SER A 250 -13.20 3.79 2.68
C SER A 250 -14.07 2.86 1.84
N ARG A 251 -13.89 2.94 0.51
CA ARG A 251 -14.61 2.10 -0.46
C ARG A 251 -13.63 1.22 -1.22
N ASN A 252 -14.11 0.09 -1.74
CA ASN A 252 -13.28 -0.83 -2.52
C ASN A 252 -12.58 -0.12 -3.71
N VAL A 253 -11.34 -0.55 -3.99
CA VAL A 253 -10.57 -0.08 -5.15
C VAL A 253 -11.16 -0.61 -6.47
N ASN A 254 -11.47 0.31 -7.38
CA ASN A 254 -11.98 0.00 -8.71
C ASN A 254 -11.00 0.47 -9.80
N GLY A 255 -10.90 -0.28 -10.90
CA GLY A 255 -10.17 0.18 -12.09
C GLY A 255 -10.92 1.31 -12.82
N VAL A 256 -10.29 2.02 -13.77
CA VAL A 256 -10.97 3.15 -14.46
C VAL A 256 -12.25 2.69 -15.17
N ILE A 257 -12.18 1.61 -15.94
CA ILE A 257 -13.33 1.05 -16.68
C ILE A 257 -14.44 0.61 -15.71
N GLU A 258 -14.08 -0.09 -14.63
CA GLU A 258 -15.02 -0.50 -13.58
C GLU A 258 -15.70 0.70 -12.91
N SER A 259 -14.97 1.79 -12.71
CA SER A 259 -15.51 3.04 -12.14
C SER A 259 -16.52 3.69 -13.07
N LEU A 260 -16.20 3.76 -14.36
CA LEU A 260 -17.09 4.33 -15.39
C LEU A 260 -18.39 3.53 -15.51
N ILE A 261 -18.31 2.21 -15.48
CA ILE A 261 -19.47 1.32 -15.64
C ILE A 261 -20.33 1.27 -14.39
N LYS A 262 -19.73 1.20 -13.20
CA LYS A 262 -20.49 1.12 -11.93
C LYS A 262 -21.17 2.44 -11.56
N THR A 263 -20.78 3.55 -12.17
CA THR A 263 -21.29 4.88 -11.81
C THR A 263 -22.37 5.33 -12.79
N LYS A 264 -23.64 5.19 -12.38
CA LYS A 264 -24.84 5.57 -13.16
C LYS A 264 -24.74 6.94 -13.86
N PRO A 265 -24.31 8.04 -13.21
CA PRO A 265 -24.27 9.35 -13.86
C PRO A 265 -23.19 9.48 -14.96
N TYR A 266 -22.22 8.56 -15.06
CA TYR A 266 -21.24 8.55 -16.15
C TYR A 266 -21.62 7.58 -17.27
N VAL A 267 -22.12 6.38 -16.93
CA VAL A 267 -22.45 5.36 -17.94
C VAL A 267 -23.69 5.73 -18.76
N LEU A 268 -24.70 6.39 -18.16
CA LEU A 268 -25.95 6.73 -18.84
C LEU A 268 -25.73 7.76 -19.97
N PRO A 269 -25.08 8.93 -19.73
CA PRO A 269 -24.76 9.85 -20.82
C PRO A 269 -23.85 9.22 -21.87
N LEU A 270 -22.88 8.41 -21.47
CA LEU A 270 -21.95 7.77 -22.40
C LEU A 270 -22.65 6.73 -23.29
N ALA A 271 -23.59 5.96 -22.73
CA ALA A 271 -24.40 5.00 -23.49
C ALA A 271 -25.30 5.70 -24.51
N LEU A 272 -25.84 6.87 -24.16
CA LEU A 272 -26.69 7.68 -25.04
C LEU A 272 -25.89 8.33 -26.18
N LEU A 273 -24.74 8.93 -25.85
CA LEU A 273 -23.92 9.69 -26.82
C LEU A 273 -23.02 8.78 -27.67
N HIS A 274 -22.52 7.69 -27.08
CA HIS A 274 -21.54 6.79 -27.69
C HIS A 274 -21.85 5.31 -27.37
N PRO A 275 -22.93 4.74 -27.94
CA PRO A 275 -23.41 3.40 -27.61
C PRO A 275 -22.41 2.28 -27.94
N TYR A 276 -21.76 2.34 -29.11
CA TYR A 276 -20.77 1.34 -29.52
C TYR A 276 -19.52 1.34 -28.63
N PHE A 277 -19.04 2.52 -28.25
CA PHE A 277 -17.91 2.69 -27.33
C PHE A 277 -18.26 2.20 -25.91
N THR A 278 -19.46 2.53 -25.44
CA THR A 278 -19.96 2.03 -24.15
C THR A 278 -20.11 0.52 -24.16
N GLY A 279 -20.64 -0.06 -25.24
CA GLY A 279 -20.74 -1.51 -25.41
C GLY A 279 -19.39 -2.22 -25.36
N THR A 280 -18.35 -1.63 -25.97
CA THR A 280 -16.98 -2.18 -25.91
C THR A 280 -16.38 -2.08 -24.50
N LEU A 281 -16.58 -0.96 -23.79
CA LEU A 281 -16.19 -0.81 -22.39
C LEU A 281 -16.87 -1.86 -21.49
N VAL A 282 -18.18 -2.06 -21.67
CA VAL A 282 -18.96 -3.04 -20.91
C VAL A 282 -18.50 -4.48 -21.21
N ALA A 283 -18.28 -4.82 -22.49
CA ALA A 283 -17.74 -6.12 -22.87
C ALA A 283 -16.33 -6.35 -22.28
N ALA A 284 -15.46 -5.34 -22.30
CA ALA A 284 -14.14 -5.40 -21.69
C ALA A 284 -14.21 -5.61 -20.17
N TYR A 285 -15.16 -4.95 -19.49
CA TYR A 285 -15.40 -5.12 -18.06
C TYR A 285 -15.83 -6.53 -17.67
N PHE A 286 -16.72 -7.16 -18.44
CA PHE A 286 -17.12 -8.54 -18.19
C PHE A 286 -16.06 -9.57 -18.62
N GLY A 287 -15.20 -9.22 -19.57
CA GLY A 287 -14.07 -10.06 -19.99
C GLY A 287 -12.87 -10.04 -19.03
N ASP A 288 -12.76 -9.03 -18.16
CA ASP A 288 -11.62 -8.90 -17.26
C ASP A 288 -11.80 -9.67 -15.94
N ARG A 289 -10.75 -10.37 -15.51
CA ARG A 289 -10.79 -11.12 -14.25
C ARG A 289 -10.69 -10.13 -13.08
N ARG A 290 -11.80 -9.97 -12.35
CA ARG A 290 -11.90 -9.10 -11.16
C ARG A 290 -10.76 -9.38 -10.17
N PHE A 291 -9.84 -8.44 -10.03
CA PHE A 291 -8.85 -8.45 -8.96
C PHE A 291 -9.55 -8.17 -7.63
N GLN A 292 -9.58 -9.17 -6.76
CA GLN A 292 -10.02 -9.06 -5.38
C GLN A 292 -8.80 -9.26 -4.46
N PRO A 293 -8.60 -8.37 -3.47
CA PRO A 293 -7.59 -8.60 -2.44
C PRO A 293 -7.84 -9.93 -1.71
N ASP A 294 -6.77 -10.64 -1.37
CA ASP A 294 -6.82 -12.00 -0.84
C ASP A 294 -7.58 -12.08 0.51
N SER A 295 -8.49 -13.04 0.65
CA SER A 295 -9.23 -13.29 1.90
C SER A 295 -8.38 -13.95 3.00
N THR A 296 -7.20 -14.45 2.64
CA THR A 296 -6.23 -15.08 3.56
C THR A 296 -5.15 -14.11 4.07
N ALA A 297 -5.28 -12.82 3.76
CA ALA A 297 -4.30 -11.81 4.12
C ALA A 297 -4.16 -11.66 5.66
N GLN A 298 -2.92 -11.63 6.13
CA GLN A 298 -2.61 -11.42 7.56
C GLN A 298 -2.96 -9.99 7.97
N VAL A 299 -3.45 -9.80 9.19
CA VAL A 299 -3.71 -8.46 9.72
C VAL A 299 -2.41 -7.88 10.25
N PHE A 300 -2.03 -6.69 9.78
CA PHE A 300 -0.87 -5.97 10.28
C PHE A 300 -1.10 -5.53 11.74
N ASP A 301 -0.15 -5.87 12.61
CA ASP A 301 -0.14 -5.44 14.01
C ASP A 301 1.00 -4.44 14.23
N PRO A 302 0.71 -3.17 14.58
CA PRO A 302 1.74 -2.16 14.84
C PRO A 302 2.62 -2.48 16.06
N ALA A 303 2.16 -3.33 17.00
CA ALA A 303 2.88 -3.65 18.23
C ALA A 303 3.97 -4.72 18.04
N LEU A 304 3.94 -5.46 16.93
CA LEU A 304 4.94 -6.46 16.62
C LEU A 304 6.11 -5.82 15.85
N PRO A 305 7.37 -6.20 16.13
CA PRO A 305 8.50 -5.80 15.29
C PRO A 305 8.23 -6.17 13.82
N PRO A 306 8.65 -5.37 12.82
CA PRO A 306 8.39 -5.66 11.40
C PRO A 306 8.83 -7.07 10.98
N ALA A 307 9.96 -7.54 11.52
CA ALA A 307 10.47 -8.89 11.30
C ALA A 307 9.63 -10.00 11.98
N ALA A 308 8.87 -9.66 13.02
CA ALA A 308 8.02 -10.59 13.79
C ALA A 308 6.56 -10.60 13.31
N VAL A 309 6.03 -9.49 12.78
CA VAL A 309 4.71 -9.43 12.10
C VAL A 309 4.63 -10.47 10.97
N LEU A 310 5.77 -10.74 10.32
CA LEU A 310 5.83 -11.48 9.06
C LEU A 310 6.42 -12.89 9.18
N ALA A 311 6.71 -13.35 10.40
CA ALA A 311 7.32 -14.65 10.65
C ALA A 311 6.31 -15.77 10.88
N GLU A 312 5.25 -15.59 11.68
CA GLU A 312 4.30 -16.70 11.95
C GLU A 312 3.14 -16.25 12.83
N GLN A 313 2.04 -15.73 12.27
CA GLN A 313 0.73 -15.72 12.96
C GLN A 313 -0.42 -15.82 11.95
N THR A 314 -0.98 -17.01 11.79
CA THR A 314 -2.31 -17.24 11.23
C THR A 314 -3.35 -16.88 12.27
N VAL A 315 -3.65 -15.59 12.46
CA VAL A 315 -4.88 -15.17 13.17
C VAL A 315 -5.98 -15.01 12.12
N PRO A 316 -7.00 -15.88 12.08
CA PRO A 316 -8.14 -15.71 11.19
C PRO A 316 -8.87 -14.41 11.53
N LEU A 317 -9.36 -13.68 10.51
CA LEU A 317 -10.23 -12.53 10.69
C LEU A 317 -11.38 -12.88 11.67
N PRO A 318 -11.61 -12.09 12.74
CA PRO A 318 -12.74 -12.30 13.63
C PRO A 318 -14.06 -12.24 12.86
N ALA A 319 -14.96 -13.21 13.11
CA ALA A 319 -16.24 -13.40 12.43
C ALA A 319 -17.14 -12.15 12.38
N ALA A 320 -16.93 -11.17 13.27
CA ALA A 320 -17.62 -9.89 13.25
C ALA A 320 -17.36 -9.05 11.97
N GLN A 321 -16.33 -9.36 11.18
CA GLN A 321 -16.05 -8.72 9.88
C GLN A 321 -16.47 -9.57 8.67
N ALA A 322 -16.91 -10.81 8.87
CA ALA A 322 -17.26 -11.75 7.80
C ALA A 322 -18.73 -11.66 7.34
N GLY A 323 -19.58 -10.93 8.06
CA GLY A 323 -21.05 -10.91 7.88
C GLY A 323 -21.60 -10.18 6.64
N TRP A 324 -20.78 -9.82 5.65
CA TRP A 324 -21.24 -9.08 4.46
C TRP A 324 -21.01 -9.78 3.12
N LEU A 325 -20.65 -11.08 3.13
CA LEU A 325 -20.34 -11.84 1.91
C LEU A 325 -21.38 -12.90 1.51
N SER A 326 -22.53 -12.99 2.16
CA SER A 326 -23.57 -13.96 1.83
C SER A 326 -24.95 -13.32 1.74
N GLU A 327 -25.17 -12.46 0.75
CA GLU A 327 -26.53 -12.04 0.40
C GLU A 327 -26.66 -11.61 -1.07
N THR A 328 -26.16 -12.43 -2.00
CA THR A 328 -26.56 -12.36 -3.42
C THR A 328 -26.41 -13.72 -4.11
N THR A 329 -27.12 -14.74 -3.61
CA THR A 329 -27.46 -15.94 -4.38
C THR A 329 -28.62 -16.60 -3.65
N ASP A 330 -29.84 -16.16 -3.98
CA ASP A 330 -31.04 -16.99 -4.12
C ASP A 330 -32.28 -16.10 -4.11
N THR A 331 -32.52 -15.40 -5.22
CA THR A 331 -33.89 -15.13 -5.66
C THR A 331 -33.89 -14.84 -7.16
N GLN A 332 -33.94 -15.88 -7.98
CA GLN A 332 -34.68 -15.93 -9.25
C GLN A 332 -34.44 -17.28 -9.94
N ALA A 333 -35.33 -18.24 -9.70
CA ALA A 333 -35.72 -19.27 -10.67
C ALA A 333 -36.88 -20.10 -10.09
N SER A 334 -38.11 -19.65 -10.30
CA SER A 334 -39.27 -20.54 -10.49
C SER A 334 -40.45 -19.73 -10.98
N SER A 335 -40.57 -19.66 -12.30
CA SER A 335 -41.80 -19.41 -13.03
C SER A 335 -42.19 -20.72 -13.69
N GLY A 336 -43.42 -21.21 -13.49
CA GLY A 336 -44.02 -22.21 -14.40
C GLY A 336 -44.93 -23.25 -13.74
N GLU A 337 -46.23 -22.97 -13.79
CA GLU A 337 -47.35 -23.88 -14.12
C GLU A 337 -47.67 -25.11 -13.23
N SER A 338 -48.86 -25.11 -12.62
CA SER A 338 -49.97 -26.03 -12.94
C SER A 338 -51.24 -25.74 -12.12
N GLU A 339 -52.37 -25.73 -12.83
CA GLU A 339 -53.81 -25.66 -12.46
C GLU A 339 -54.42 -24.34 -11.95
#